data_AF-B9A1R3-F1
#
_entry.id   AF-B9A1R3-F1
#
_cell.length_a   1.000
_cell.length_b   1.000
_cell.length_c   1.000
_cell.angle_alpha   90.00
_cell.angle_beta   90.00
_cell.angle_gamma   90.00
#
_symmetry.space_group_name_H-M   'P 1'
#
loop_
_entity.id
_entity.type
_entity.pdbx_description
1 polymer ?
#
loop_
_entity_poly.entity_id
_entity_poly.type
_entity_poly.pdbx_seq_one_letter_code
_entity_poly.pdbx_strand_id
1 'polypeptide(L)'
;MASTYIPDKKPHICPPSNAIHPADRWESLFVYSFICKFTNLRHKIEGLESPMELRVYRHSLEEALMLKEPNNILTQLLVHFVVNLKPQTRNLSTDQISTTVASVLSEFFKTSERTIFWDDNLHANVDPFEGLEGGFFATSWDFKLKILRQLVELQLCHSPEIKATIDNAWGVVHNKHKKTTTTVITVDPKDPKSQENLKLLPIGQDSQRKRYWIADDSPRLYVSTNPWKMTATFQTVSSTREEYLGIISDLKAKAPRELKKGQKRSKLEISHLSLIKDLEGRIEAIDAESARVSKVRKKIEQKRQLLAQAEIRQTRTRRRTQKPDYVYNNDMDSEASTIDSSLVLG
;
A
#
# COMPACT_ATOMS: atom_id res chain seq x y z
N MET A 1 -1.87 12.64 52.81
CA MET A 1 -1.24 11.89 51.70
C MET A 1 -1.66 12.56 50.40
N ALA A 2 -0.76 13.24 49.72
CA ALA A 2 -1.07 13.88 48.45
C ALA A 2 -1.23 12.78 47.38
N SER A 3 -2.44 12.62 46.83
CA SER A 3 -2.63 11.73 45.69
C SER A 3 -1.83 12.28 44.52
N THR A 4 -0.79 11.58 44.12
CA THR A 4 -0.07 11.82 42.88
C THR A 4 -1.06 11.65 41.73
N TYR A 5 -1.61 12.76 41.24
CA TYR A 5 -2.38 12.78 40.01
C TYR A 5 -1.45 12.33 38.88
N ILE A 6 -1.61 11.08 38.44
CA ILE A 6 -0.97 10.60 37.23
C ILE A 6 -1.84 11.13 36.09
N PRO A 7 -1.37 12.12 35.31
CA PRO A 7 -2.15 12.63 34.20
C PRO A 7 -2.43 11.47 33.25
N ASP A 8 -3.71 11.34 32.92
CA ASP A 8 -4.20 10.28 32.04
C ASP A 8 -3.44 10.38 30.71
N LYS A 9 -2.70 9.32 30.35
CA LYS A 9 -1.86 9.32 29.15
C LYS A 9 -2.79 9.38 27.94
N LYS A 10 -3.01 10.58 27.42
CA LYS A 10 -3.78 10.77 26.18
C LYS A 10 -3.05 10.05 25.04
N PRO A 11 -3.74 9.20 24.26
CA PRO A 11 -3.15 8.61 23.08
C PRO A 11 -2.76 9.72 22.10
N HIS A 12 -1.83 9.39 21.18
CA HIS A 12 -1.49 10.33 20.12
C HIS A 12 -2.72 10.54 19.24
N ILE A 13 -3.32 11.73 19.35
CA ILE A 13 -4.31 12.22 18.40
C ILE A 13 -3.52 12.79 17.23
N CYS A 14 -3.74 12.24 16.04
CA CYS A 14 -3.16 12.80 14.83
C CYS A 14 -3.54 14.29 14.73
N PRO A 15 -2.59 15.17 14.40
CA PRO A 15 -2.89 16.58 14.20
C PRO A 15 -4.07 16.72 13.22
N PRO A 16 -5.08 17.57 13.51
CA PRO A 16 -6.11 17.87 12.54
C PRO A 16 -5.44 18.29 11.23
N SER A 17 -5.71 17.53 10.17
CA SER A 17 -5.09 17.73 8.88
C SER A 17 -6.08 18.42 7.94
N ASN A 18 -5.62 19.48 7.29
CA ASN A 18 -6.30 20.12 6.17
C ASN A 18 -5.93 19.47 4.82
N ALA A 19 -5.37 18.26 4.84
CA ALA A 19 -5.04 17.52 3.63
C ALA A 19 -6.29 17.29 2.79
N ILE A 20 -6.17 17.57 1.50
CA ILE A 20 -7.21 17.30 0.49
C ILE A 20 -7.00 15.97 -0.22
N HIS A 21 -5.84 15.33 0.01
CA HIS A 21 -5.40 14.11 -0.64
C HIS A 21 -4.70 13.18 0.37
N PRO A 22 -4.83 11.83 0.26
CA PRO A 22 -4.18 10.89 1.17
C PRO A 22 -2.65 11.00 1.19
N ALA A 23 -2.00 11.46 0.11
CA ALA A 23 -0.55 11.65 0.09
C ALA A 23 -0.03 12.56 1.21
N ASP A 24 -0.80 13.57 1.62
CA ASP A 24 -0.39 14.53 2.66
C ASP A 24 -0.81 14.09 4.08
N ARG A 25 -0.99 12.78 4.27
CA ARG A 25 -1.37 12.20 5.56
C ARG A 25 -0.31 11.23 6.06
N TRP A 26 0.05 11.40 7.33
CA TRP A 26 0.94 10.50 8.04
C TRP A 26 0.43 9.06 7.98
N GLU A 27 -0.89 8.87 8.07
CA GLU A 27 -1.53 7.56 8.03
C GLU A 27 -1.22 6.81 6.73
N SER A 28 -1.07 7.51 5.60
CA SER A 28 -0.70 6.88 4.33
C SER A 28 0.73 6.34 4.37
N LEU A 29 1.68 7.13 4.89
CA LEU A 29 3.05 6.66 5.13
C LEU A 29 3.04 5.45 6.08
N PHE A 30 2.29 5.54 7.18
CA PHE A 30 2.24 4.50 8.21
C PHE A 30 1.68 3.17 7.66
N VAL A 31 0.52 3.22 7.00
CA VAL A 31 -0.12 2.04 6.40
C VAL A 31 0.77 1.44 5.31
N TYR A 32 1.32 2.27 4.43
CA TYR A 32 2.16 1.77 3.35
C TYR A 32 3.50 1.21 3.86
N SER A 33 4.09 1.80 4.89
CA SER A 33 5.29 1.26 5.55
C SER A 33 5.02 -0.10 6.19
N PHE A 34 3.85 -0.28 6.80
CA PHE A 34 3.44 -1.59 7.32
C PHE A 34 3.35 -2.63 6.20
N ILE A 35 2.72 -2.28 5.06
CA ILE A 35 2.63 -3.15 3.89
C ILE A 35 4.03 -3.56 3.42
N CYS A 36 4.98 -2.63 3.36
CA CYS A 36 6.35 -2.90 2.91
C CYS A 36 7.13 -3.81 3.87
N LYS A 37 6.94 -3.65 5.19
CA LYS A 37 7.77 -4.31 6.22
C LYS A 37 7.21 -5.65 6.68
N PHE A 38 5.89 -5.81 6.72
CA PHE A 38 5.22 -6.97 7.33
C PHE A 38 4.46 -7.83 6.33
N THR A 39 4.36 -7.43 5.06
CA THR A 39 3.59 -8.18 4.06
C THR A 39 4.36 -8.33 2.75
N ASN A 40 3.95 -9.31 1.93
CA ASN A 40 4.44 -9.47 0.56
C ASN A 40 3.44 -8.96 -0.49
N LEU A 41 2.54 -8.04 -0.10
CA LEU A 41 1.43 -7.62 -0.96
C LEU A 41 1.87 -6.81 -2.19
N ARG A 42 2.99 -6.08 -2.11
CA ARG A 42 3.61 -5.34 -3.25
C ARG A 42 4.06 -6.23 -4.42
N HIS A 43 4.07 -7.55 -4.22
CA HIS A 43 4.41 -8.51 -5.27
C HIS A 43 3.20 -9.37 -5.68
N LYS A 44 2.10 -9.30 -4.92
CA LYS A 44 0.90 -10.13 -5.12
C LYS A 44 -0.26 -9.35 -5.72
N ILE A 45 -0.42 -8.09 -5.34
CA ILE A 45 -1.52 -7.23 -5.78
C ILE A 45 -1.04 -6.41 -6.96
N GLU A 46 -1.55 -6.71 -8.16
CA GLU A 46 -1.28 -5.93 -9.37
C GLU A 46 -1.68 -4.46 -9.13
N GLY A 47 -0.69 -3.56 -9.14
CA GLY A 47 -0.92 -2.13 -8.94
C GLY A 47 -0.61 -1.58 -7.54
N LEU A 48 -0.12 -2.39 -6.59
CA LEU A 48 0.31 -1.90 -5.26
C LEU A 48 1.82 -1.63 -5.20
N GLU A 49 2.43 -1.31 -6.34
CA GLU A 49 3.88 -1.38 -6.47
C GLU A 49 4.56 -0.12 -5.92
N SER A 50 3.81 0.96 -5.77
CA SER A 50 4.24 2.27 -5.30
C SER A 50 3.08 2.93 -4.56
N PRO A 51 3.34 3.78 -3.54
CA PRO A 51 2.26 4.53 -2.90
C PRO A 51 1.71 5.61 -3.84
N MET A 52 2.49 6.06 -4.82
CA MET A 52 2.27 7.30 -5.56
C MET A 52 1.33 7.15 -6.74
N GLU A 53 0.47 8.15 -6.91
CA GLU A 53 -0.18 8.46 -8.18
C GLU A 53 0.86 8.87 -9.24
N LEU A 54 0.92 8.15 -10.36
CA LEU A 54 1.62 8.61 -11.56
C LEU A 54 0.64 8.56 -12.73
N ARG A 55 -0.08 9.68 -12.85
CA ARG A 55 -0.98 10.28 -13.88
C ARG A 55 -1.57 9.51 -15.06
N VAL A 56 -1.19 8.28 -15.37
CA VAL A 56 -1.70 7.61 -16.58
C VAL A 56 -2.50 6.35 -16.26
N TYR A 57 -2.23 5.67 -15.14
CA TYR A 57 -2.99 4.46 -14.80
C TYR A 57 -3.27 4.38 -13.30
N ARG A 58 -4.58 4.36 -13.00
CA ARG A 58 -5.30 4.41 -11.71
C ARG A 58 -4.97 3.29 -10.70
N HIS A 59 -3.70 2.95 -10.53
CA HIS A 59 -3.22 1.79 -9.77
C HIS A 59 -2.14 2.20 -8.77
N SER A 60 -2.56 2.90 -7.73
CA SER A 60 -1.78 3.14 -6.52
C SER A 60 -2.69 3.04 -5.31
N LEU A 61 -2.11 2.91 -4.11
CA LEU A 61 -2.87 2.93 -2.87
C LEU A 61 -3.64 4.26 -2.70
N GLU A 62 -2.99 5.37 -3.02
CA GLU A 62 -3.57 6.72 -2.93
C GLU A 62 -4.80 6.87 -3.85
N GLU A 63 -4.70 6.44 -5.12
CA GLU A 63 -5.82 6.47 -6.07
C GLU A 63 -6.97 5.55 -5.64
N ALA A 64 -6.62 4.35 -5.18
CA ALA A 64 -7.60 3.37 -4.72
C ALA A 64 -8.45 3.89 -3.55
N LEU A 65 -7.88 4.73 -2.68
CA LEU A 65 -8.58 5.40 -1.59
C LEU A 65 -9.55 6.48 -2.08
N MET A 66 -9.20 7.18 -3.17
CA MET A 66 -10.00 8.25 -3.76
C MET A 66 -11.26 7.70 -4.47
N LEU A 67 -11.22 6.48 -4.98
CA LEU A 67 -12.35 5.83 -5.65
C LEU A 67 -13.49 5.52 -4.67
N LYS A 68 -14.71 5.93 -5.01
CA LYS A 68 -15.94 5.64 -4.24
C LYS A 68 -16.62 4.31 -4.63
N GLU A 69 -15.85 3.40 -5.21
CA GLU A 69 -16.32 2.10 -5.69
C GLU A 69 -15.36 0.99 -5.22
N PRO A 70 -15.85 -0.25 -5.09
CA PRO A 70 -15.00 -1.38 -4.79
C PRO A 70 -13.88 -1.52 -5.84
N ASN A 71 -12.65 -1.65 -5.36
CA ASN A 71 -11.48 -1.82 -6.22
C ASN A 71 -10.60 -2.95 -5.72
N ASN A 72 -9.82 -3.53 -6.64
CA ASN A 72 -9.00 -4.71 -6.35
C ASN A 72 -7.96 -4.46 -5.25
N ILE A 73 -7.31 -3.28 -5.24
CA ILE A 73 -6.24 -2.96 -4.30
C ILE A 73 -6.78 -2.95 -2.86
N LEU A 74 -7.81 -2.14 -2.58
CA LEU A 74 -8.40 -2.06 -1.24
C LEU A 74 -9.07 -3.37 -0.84
N THR A 75 -9.75 -4.06 -1.77
CA THR A 75 -10.38 -5.34 -1.45
C THR A 75 -9.34 -6.37 -0.99
N GLN A 76 -8.28 -6.58 -1.76
CA GLN A 76 -7.23 -7.54 -1.42
C GLN A 76 -6.46 -7.14 -0.15
N LEU A 77 -6.25 -5.84 0.06
CA LEU A 77 -5.62 -5.32 1.27
C LEU A 77 -6.47 -5.63 2.51
N LEU A 78 -7.77 -5.32 2.46
CA LEU A 78 -8.70 -5.61 3.55
C LEU A 78 -8.82 -7.11 3.82
N VAL A 79 -8.90 -7.94 2.77
CA VAL A 79 -8.91 -9.41 2.91
C VAL A 79 -7.67 -9.87 3.67
N HIS A 80 -6.49 -9.39 3.29
CA HIS A 80 -5.25 -9.78 3.96
C HIS A 80 -5.22 -9.31 5.42
N PHE A 81 -5.62 -8.07 5.69
CA PHE A 81 -5.66 -7.51 7.05
C PHE A 81 -6.64 -8.24 7.95
N VAL A 82 -7.82 -8.61 7.42
CA VAL A 82 -8.81 -9.41 8.15
C VAL A 82 -8.24 -10.80 8.46
N VAL A 83 -7.60 -11.47 7.50
CA VAL A 83 -7.00 -12.80 7.73
C VAL A 83 -5.89 -12.74 8.78
N ASN A 84 -5.08 -11.68 8.82
CA ASN A 84 -4.01 -11.52 9.82
C ASN A 84 -4.55 -11.35 11.25
N LEU A 85 -5.76 -10.80 11.40
CA LEU A 85 -6.43 -10.60 12.69
C LEU A 85 -7.34 -11.78 13.05
N LYS A 86 -7.99 -12.39 12.07
CA LYS A 86 -8.91 -13.54 12.22
C LYS A 86 -8.59 -14.62 11.18
N PRO A 87 -7.58 -15.48 11.42
CA PRO A 87 -7.11 -16.48 10.45
C PRO A 87 -8.16 -17.52 10.01
N GLN A 88 -9.22 -17.69 10.79
CA GLN A 88 -10.33 -18.60 10.47
C GLN A 88 -11.29 -18.03 9.42
N THR A 89 -11.20 -16.73 9.14
CA THR A 89 -12.05 -16.07 8.13
C THR A 89 -11.50 -16.36 6.74
N ARG A 90 -12.18 -17.21 5.98
CA ARG A 90 -11.77 -17.61 4.61
C ARG A 90 -12.82 -17.20 3.58
N ASN A 91 -12.41 -17.15 2.30
CA ASN A 91 -13.30 -16.92 1.15
C ASN A 91 -14.09 -15.60 1.19
N LEU A 92 -13.44 -14.52 1.61
CA LEU A 92 -14.05 -13.19 1.63
C LEU A 92 -14.26 -12.67 0.21
N SER A 93 -15.52 -12.40 -0.15
CA SER A 93 -15.88 -11.71 -1.38
C SER A 93 -15.87 -10.19 -1.20
N THR A 94 -15.84 -9.46 -2.31
CA THR A 94 -15.96 -7.99 -2.34
C THR A 94 -17.24 -7.49 -1.67
N ASP A 95 -18.33 -8.26 -1.71
CA ASP A 95 -19.60 -7.85 -1.13
C ASP A 95 -19.62 -7.98 0.40
N GLN A 96 -18.89 -8.96 0.94
CA GLN A 96 -18.88 -9.24 2.38
C GLN A 96 -17.81 -8.45 3.13
N ILE A 97 -16.75 -8.01 2.44
CA ILE A 97 -15.56 -7.44 3.09
C ILE A 97 -15.87 -6.23 3.97
N SER A 98 -16.80 -5.35 3.56
CA SER A 98 -17.18 -4.18 4.36
C SER A 98 -17.78 -4.57 5.70
N THR A 99 -18.75 -5.49 5.68
CA THR A 99 -19.42 -6.00 6.90
C THR A 99 -18.45 -6.78 7.78
N THR A 100 -17.55 -7.57 7.17
CA THR A 100 -16.51 -8.28 7.91
C THR A 100 -15.55 -7.33 8.61
N VAL A 101 -15.11 -6.26 7.94
CA VAL A 101 -14.23 -5.24 8.56
C VAL A 101 -14.92 -4.56 9.74
N ALA A 102 -16.20 -4.18 9.60
CA ALA A 102 -16.98 -3.62 10.70
C ALA A 102 -17.09 -4.61 11.89
N SER A 103 -17.35 -5.89 11.61
CA SER A 103 -17.41 -6.95 12.64
C SER A 103 -16.07 -7.18 13.34
N VAL A 104 -14.95 -7.14 12.60
CA VAL A 104 -13.61 -7.24 13.19
C VAL A 104 -13.35 -6.07 14.13
N LEU A 105 -13.62 -4.84 13.70
CA LEU A 105 -13.41 -3.65 14.54
C LEU A 105 -14.31 -3.65 15.77
N SER A 106 -15.59 -3.98 15.61
CA SER A 106 -16.55 -4.11 16.72
C SER A 106 -16.08 -5.10 17.80
N GLU A 107 -15.39 -6.19 17.42
CA GLU A 107 -14.84 -7.13 18.40
C GLU A 107 -13.74 -6.50 19.26
N PHE A 108 -12.80 -5.79 18.63
CA PHE A 108 -11.71 -5.13 19.35
C PHE A 108 -12.18 -3.91 20.15
N PHE A 109 -13.23 -3.23 19.70
CA PHE A 109 -13.73 -2.00 20.32
C PHE A 109 -14.49 -2.26 21.63
N LYS A 110 -14.85 -3.52 21.91
CA LYS A 110 -15.37 -3.97 23.21
C LYS A 110 -14.31 -3.95 24.32
N THR A 111 -13.03 -3.90 23.97
CA THR A 111 -11.94 -3.81 24.93
C THR A 111 -11.76 -2.35 25.40
N SER A 112 -11.08 -2.16 26.54
CA SER A 112 -10.72 -0.84 27.06
C SER A 112 -9.49 -0.24 26.36
N GLU A 113 -8.96 -0.89 25.31
CA GLU A 113 -7.86 -0.34 24.51
C GLU A 113 -8.34 0.88 23.74
N ARG A 114 -7.68 2.03 23.93
CA ARG A 114 -8.06 3.28 23.25
C ARG A 114 -7.63 3.23 21.79
N THR A 115 -8.59 3.36 20.89
CA THR A 115 -8.35 3.41 19.44
C THR A 115 -8.42 4.84 18.92
N ILE A 116 -8.23 5.03 17.60
CA ILE A 116 -8.43 6.34 16.96
C ILE A 116 -9.89 6.81 17.00
N PHE A 117 -10.82 5.92 17.33
CA PHE A 117 -12.25 6.18 17.48
C PHE A 117 -12.69 6.20 18.95
N TRP A 118 -11.74 6.37 19.87
CA TRP A 118 -12.02 6.56 21.29
C TRP A 118 -12.74 7.90 21.52
N ASP A 119 -13.90 7.85 22.18
CA ASP A 119 -14.60 9.03 22.67
C ASP A 119 -14.27 9.24 24.16
N ASP A 120 -13.63 10.37 24.46
CA ASP A 120 -13.21 10.72 25.82
C ASP A 120 -14.40 10.97 26.76
N ASN A 121 -15.57 11.38 26.25
CA ASN A 121 -16.76 11.61 27.07
C ASN A 121 -17.48 10.30 27.40
N LEU A 122 -17.54 9.38 26.43
CA LEU A 122 -18.16 8.07 26.61
C LEU A 122 -17.21 7.06 27.28
N HIS A 123 -15.91 7.37 27.33
CA HIS A 123 -14.86 6.45 27.77
C HIS A 123 -14.93 5.08 27.06
N ALA A 124 -15.23 5.11 25.77
CA ALA A 124 -15.42 3.93 24.94
C ALA A 124 -15.01 4.19 23.49
N ASN A 125 -14.73 3.12 22.76
CA ASN A 125 -14.57 3.20 21.31
C ASN A 125 -15.95 3.25 20.64
N VAL A 126 -16.16 4.24 19.78
CA VAL A 126 -17.40 4.39 19.00
C VAL A 126 -17.27 3.64 17.68
N ASP A 127 -18.35 3.04 17.19
CA ASP A 127 -18.36 2.35 15.90
C ASP A 127 -18.30 3.37 14.74
N PRO A 128 -17.22 3.39 13.94
CA PRO A 128 -17.09 4.31 12.82
C PRO A 128 -18.05 4.00 11.66
N PHE A 129 -18.68 2.81 11.65
CA PHE A 129 -19.66 2.45 10.62
C PHE A 129 -21.10 2.82 10.97
N GLU A 130 -21.34 3.28 12.21
CA GLU A 130 -22.68 3.68 12.63
C GLU A 130 -23.22 4.82 11.75
N GLY A 131 -24.41 4.62 11.18
CA GLY A 131 -25.06 5.60 10.31
C GLY A 131 -24.46 5.77 8.92
N LEU A 132 -23.51 4.93 8.49
CA LEU A 132 -22.94 5.01 7.14
C LEU A 132 -23.81 4.29 6.10
N GLU A 133 -24.29 5.05 5.12
CA GLU A 133 -24.93 4.51 3.92
C GLU A 133 -23.87 4.15 2.85
N GLY A 134 -24.00 2.97 2.23
CA GLY A 134 -23.13 2.55 1.10
C GLY A 134 -21.83 1.81 1.47
N GLY A 135 -21.60 1.51 2.75
CA GLY A 135 -20.47 0.69 3.22
C GLY A 135 -19.09 1.33 3.02
N PHE A 136 -18.02 0.57 3.30
CA PHE A 136 -16.64 1.09 3.34
C PHE A 136 -16.22 1.80 2.03
N PHE A 137 -16.52 1.23 0.86
CA PHE A 137 -16.02 1.75 -0.41
C PHE A 137 -16.67 3.06 -0.86
N ALA A 138 -17.92 3.33 -0.48
CA ALA A 138 -18.62 4.56 -0.88
C ALA A 138 -18.16 5.81 -0.12
N THR A 139 -17.45 5.63 1.00
CA THR A 139 -17.02 6.71 1.91
C THR A 139 -15.88 7.57 1.36
N SER A 140 -15.55 8.63 2.09
CA SER A 140 -14.39 9.49 1.79
C SER A 140 -13.07 8.74 1.94
N TRP A 141 -12.05 9.20 1.22
CA TRP A 141 -10.69 8.66 1.34
C TRP A 141 -10.15 8.78 2.78
N ASP A 142 -10.51 9.85 3.51
CA ASP A 142 -10.09 10.06 4.91
C ASP A 142 -10.64 8.97 5.83
N PHE A 143 -11.92 8.64 5.66
CA PHE A 143 -12.54 7.56 6.42
C PHE A 143 -11.86 6.21 6.14
N LYS A 144 -11.69 5.87 4.85
CA LYS A 144 -11.00 4.63 4.45
C LYS A 144 -9.60 4.54 5.03
N LEU A 145 -8.85 5.65 5.01
CA LEU A 145 -7.50 5.70 5.52
C LEU A 145 -7.45 5.53 7.05
N LYS A 146 -8.40 6.12 7.80
CA LYS A 146 -8.54 5.91 9.25
C LYS A 146 -8.82 4.44 9.58
N ILE A 147 -9.72 3.80 8.85
CA ILE A 147 -9.99 2.37 9.02
C ILE A 147 -8.74 1.53 8.72
N LEU A 148 -8.03 1.79 7.62
CA LEU A 148 -6.77 1.09 7.31
C LEU A 148 -5.72 1.29 8.40
N ARG A 149 -5.55 2.52 8.90
CA ARG A 149 -4.67 2.81 10.04
C ARG A 149 -5.05 1.96 11.25
N GLN A 150 -6.33 1.94 11.63
CA GLN A 150 -6.78 1.20 12.80
C GLN A 150 -6.53 -0.31 12.65
N LEU A 151 -6.78 -0.86 11.45
CA LEU A 151 -6.49 -2.27 11.16
C LEU A 151 -4.98 -2.57 11.24
N VAL A 152 -4.11 -1.64 10.84
CA VAL A 152 -2.66 -1.79 10.99
C VAL A 152 -2.25 -1.76 12.47
N GLU A 153 -2.78 -0.83 13.27
CA GLU A 153 -2.52 -0.76 14.71
C GLU A 153 -2.93 -2.06 15.41
N LEU A 154 -4.14 -2.57 15.10
CA LEU A 154 -4.61 -3.85 15.64
C LEU A 154 -3.71 -5.00 15.23
N GLN A 155 -3.21 -5.03 13.99
CA GLN A 155 -2.32 -6.09 13.53
C GLN A 155 -0.96 -6.07 14.24
N LEU A 156 -0.40 -4.89 14.50
CA LEU A 156 0.85 -4.74 15.23
C LEU A 156 0.74 -5.23 16.69
N CYS A 157 -0.44 -5.14 17.29
CA CYS A 157 -0.67 -5.54 18.67
C CYS A 157 -1.17 -6.98 18.83
N HIS A 158 -2.08 -7.41 17.96
CA HIS A 158 -2.89 -8.62 18.15
C HIS A 158 -2.62 -9.73 17.15
N SER A 159 -1.98 -9.46 16.01
CA SER A 159 -1.66 -10.54 15.07
C SER A 159 -0.49 -11.39 15.59
N PRO A 160 -0.66 -12.71 15.80
CA PRO A 160 0.39 -13.55 16.38
C PRO A 160 1.67 -13.59 15.53
N GLU A 161 1.54 -13.63 14.20
CA GLU A 161 2.68 -13.70 13.27
C GLU A 161 3.50 -12.40 13.27
N ILE A 162 2.81 -11.25 13.24
CA ILE A 162 3.45 -9.94 13.25
C ILE A 162 4.11 -9.70 14.60
N LYS A 163 3.41 -10.01 15.70
CA LYS A 163 3.96 -9.89 17.04
C LYS A 163 5.18 -10.78 17.22
N ALA A 164 5.15 -12.03 16.74
CA ALA A 164 6.32 -12.91 16.76
C ALA A 164 7.49 -12.34 15.95
N THR A 165 7.22 -11.74 14.79
CA THR A 165 8.25 -11.06 13.98
C THR A 165 8.90 -9.91 14.77
N ILE A 166 8.09 -9.09 15.45
CA ILE A 166 8.58 -7.98 16.28
C ILE A 166 9.35 -8.51 17.50
N ASP A 167 8.80 -9.49 18.22
CA ASP A 167 9.44 -10.10 19.39
C ASP A 167 10.82 -10.67 19.03
N ASN A 168 10.93 -11.37 17.90
CA ASN A 168 12.20 -11.91 17.40
C ASN A 168 13.20 -10.79 17.08
N ALA A 169 12.76 -9.73 16.40
CA ALA A 169 13.61 -8.60 16.05
C ALA A 169 14.13 -7.82 17.29
N TRP A 170 13.38 -7.85 18.40
CA TRP A 170 13.79 -7.26 19.69
C TRP A 170 14.43 -8.27 20.65
N GLY A 171 14.60 -9.53 20.26
CA GLY A 171 15.15 -10.58 21.12
C GLY A 171 14.27 -10.91 22.34
N VAL A 172 12.97 -10.66 22.26
CA VAL A 172 12.02 -10.93 23.35
C VAL A 172 11.72 -12.42 23.42
N VAL A 173 12.18 -13.06 24.49
CA VAL A 173 11.87 -14.47 24.77
C VAL A 173 10.68 -14.56 25.72
N HIS A 174 9.52 -14.93 25.19
CA HIS A 174 8.38 -15.34 26.00
C HIS A 174 8.67 -16.75 26.54
N ASN A 175 8.71 -16.91 27.87
CA ASN A 175 9.09 -18.12 28.65
C ASN A 175 10.59 -18.27 29.03
N LYS A 176 11.10 -17.35 29.87
CA LYS A 176 12.42 -17.46 30.52
C LYS A 176 12.62 -18.69 31.44
N HIS A 177 11.55 -19.44 31.76
CA HIS A 177 11.59 -20.54 32.75
C HIS A 177 11.88 -21.94 32.18
N LYS A 178 11.98 -22.12 30.86
CA LYS A 178 12.49 -23.40 30.31
C LYS A 178 14.02 -23.34 30.29
N LYS A 179 14.65 -24.24 31.07
CA LYS A 179 16.11 -24.46 31.18
C LYS A 179 16.73 -25.01 29.88
N THR A 180 16.53 -24.32 28.77
CA THR A 180 17.27 -24.55 27.54
C THR A 180 17.90 -23.23 27.20
N THR A 181 19.22 -23.17 27.30
CA THR A 181 20.09 -22.03 26.95
C THR A 181 19.86 -21.66 25.49
N THR A 182 18.77 -20.96 25.22
CA THR A 182 18.47 -20.41 23.91
C THR A 182 19.14 -19.05 23.92
N THR A 183 20.39 -19.03 23.48
CA THR A 183 21.14 -17.80 23.23
C THR A 183 20.22 -16.87 22.43
N VAL A 184 19.99 -15.65 22.92
CA VAL A 184 19.19 -14.66 22.20
C VAL A 184 19.93 -14.34 20.91
N ILE A 185 19.58 -15.01 19.82
CA ILE A 185 20.08 -14.68 18.49
C ILE A 185 19.35 -13.40 18.11
N THR A 186 19.98 -12.27 18.39
CA THR A 186 19.57 -11.01 17.78
C THR A 186 19.68 -11.19 16.28
N VAL A 187 18.57 -10.91 15.58
CA VAL A 187 18.51 -11.00 14.12
C VAL A 187 19.59 -10.09 13.54
N ASP A 188 20.32 -10.56 12.52
CA ASP A 188 21.35 -9.75 11.84
C ASP A 188 20.73 -8.41 11.41
N PRO A 189 21.37 -7.25 11.69
CA PRO A 189 20.88 -5.95 11.25
C PRO A 189 20.54 -5.87 9.75
N LYS A 190 21.15 -6.71 8.91
CA LYS A 190 20.88 -6.79 7.47
C LYS A 190 19.63 -7.59 7.10
N ASP A 191 19.07 -8.37 8.02
CA ASP A 191 17.83 -9.11 7.78
C ASP A 191 16.66 -8.12 7.54
N PRO A 192 15.80 -8.33 6.53
CA PRO A 192 14.62 -7.47 6.31
C PRO A 192 13.68 -7.36 7.53
N LYS A 193 13.70 -8.35 8.42
CA LYS A 193 12.95 -8.40 9.67
C LYS A 193 13.79 -8.01 10.89
N SER A 194 14.96 -7.38 10.70
CA SER A 194 15.77 -6.82 11.78
C SER A 194 15.09 -5.63 12.46
N GLN A 195 15.57 -5.29 13.65
CA GLN A 195 15.04 -4.15 14.40
C GLN A 195 15.17 -2.84 13.61
N GLU A 196 16.30 -2.67 12.92
CA GLU A 196 16.61 -1.50 12.08
C GLU A 196 15.65 -1.39 10.90
N ASN A 197 15.35 -2.52 10.25
CA ASN A 197 14.47 -2.55 9.08
C ASN A 197 12.98 -2.53 9.44
N LEU A 198 12.58 -2.94 10.64
CA LEU A 198 11.19 -2.85 11.09
C LEU A 198 10.80 -1.47 11.65
N LYS A 199 11.76 -0.69 12.15
CA LYS A 199 11.50 0.67 12.63
C LYS A 199 11.08 1.59 11.47
N LEU A 200 10.16 2.51 11.76
CA LEU A 200 9.82 3.64 10.89
C LEU A 200 10.38 4.91 11.54
N LEU A 201 11.58 5.30 11.11
CA LEU A 201 12.29 6.49 11.59
C LEU A 201 12.46 7.48 10.44
N PRO A 202 12.59 8.79 10.74
CA PRO A 202 12.94 9.75 9.71
C PRO A 202 14.32 9.43 9.16
N ILE A 203 14.50 9.55 7.85
CA ILE A 203 15.81 9.37 7.21
C ILE A 203 16.82 10.40 7.72
N GLY A 204 16.33 11.61 8.04
CA GLY A 204 17.16 12.65 8.62
C GLY A 204 16.38 13.92 8.92
N GLN A 205 17.11 14.93 9.37
CA GLN A 205 16.56 16.22 9.76
C GLN A 205 17.41 17.36 9.22
N ASP A 206 16.76 18.39 8.67
CA ASP A 206 17.44 19.57 8.14
C ASP A 206 17.78 20.62 9.23
N SER A 207 18.44 21.70 8.82
CA SER A 207 18.82 22.82 9.68
C SER A 207 17.62 23.55 10.31
N GLN A 208 16.44 23.47 9.68
CA GLN A 208 15.18 24.03 10.18
C GLN A 208 14.42 23.04 11.08
N ARG A 209 15.05 21.92 11.45
CA ARG A 209 14.45 20.85 12.25
C ARG A 209 13.29 20.14 11.57
N LYS A 210 13.13 20.25 10.26
CA LYS A 210 12.17 19.45 9.49
C LYS A 210 12.72 18.05 9.31
N ARG A 211 11.90 17.05 9.60
CA ARG A 211 12.21 15.63 9.48
C ARG A 211 11.69 15.12 8.15
N TYR A 212 12.53 14.34 7.49
CA TYR A 212 12.23 13.73 6.21
C TYR A 212 11.93 12.25 6.41
N TRP A 213 10.95 11.71 5.69
CA TRP A 213 10.48 10.34 5.85
C TRP A 213 10.34 9.64 4.51
N ILE A 214 10.61 8.34 4.53
CA ILE A 214 10.57 7.44 3.39
C ILE A 214 9.94 6.12 3.83
N ALA A 215 9.29 5.43 2.90
CA ALA A 215 8.65 4.14 3.17
C ALA A 215 9.37 2.98 2.45
N ASP A 216 9.83 3.23 1.24
CA ASP A 216 10.43 2.27 0.32
C ASP A 216 11.48 2.96 -0.58
N ASP A 217 11.93 2.27 -1.63
CA ASP A 217 12.89 2.78 -2.62
C ASP A 217 12.23 3.63 -3.71
N SER A 218 11.01 4.12 -3.53
CA SER A 218 10.41 5.09 -4.46
C SER A 218 10.97 6.51 -4.21
N PRO A 219 10.83 7.44 -5.18
CA PRO A 219 11.21 8.84 -4.98
C PRO A 219 10.25 9.60 -4.05
N ARG A 220 9.27 8.92 -3.44
CA ARG A 220 8.34 9.51 -2.48
C ARG A 220 9.11 10.01 -1.27
N LEU A 221 8.94 11.30 -0.97
CA LEU A 221 9.54 11.94 0.21
C LEU A 221 8.48 12.74 0.94
N TYR A 222 8.40 12.54 2.26
CA TYR A 222 7.53 13.30 3.13
C TYR A 222 8.32 14.17 4.08
N VAL A 223 7.73 15.28 4.49
CA VAL A 223 8.31 16.21 5.46
C VAL A 223 7.33 16.46 6.59
N SER A 224 7.86 16.52 7.81
CA SER A 224 7.12 16.93 9.01
C SER A 224 7.99 17.77 9.92
N THR A 225 7.42 18.69 10.70
CA THR A 225 8.15 19.35 11.79
C THR A 225 8.27 18.41 12.99
N ASN A 226 7.13 17.97 13.55
CA ASN A 226 7.09 16.96 14.60
C ASN A 226 5.82 16.10 14.56
N PRO A 227 5.84 14.88 14.01
CA PRO A 227 4.61 14.09 13.81
C PRO A 227 3.86 13.80 15.12
N TRP A 228 4.56 13.90 16.26
CA TRP A 228 4.02 13.65 17.60
C TRP A 228 3.30 14.86 18.24
N LYS A 229 3.26 16.02 17.58
CA LYS A 229 2.53 17.21 18.06
C LYS A 229 1.27 17.43 17.23
N MET A 230 0.16 17.76 17.89
CA MET A 230 -1.12 18.07 17.24
C MET A 230 -1.08 19.30 16.31
N THR A 231 -0.07 20.16 16.39
CA THR A 231 0.10 21.32 15.51
C THR A 231 1.05 21.07 14.34
N ALA A 232 1.63 19.87 14.25
CA ALA A 232 2.61 19.59 13.21
C ALA A 232 1.95 19.24 11.89
N THR A 233 2.50 19.79 10.82
CA THR A 233 2.14 19.44 9.47
C THR A 233 2.90 18.19 9.01
N PHE A 234 2.27 17.42 8.14
CA PHE A 234 2.87 16.32 7.40
C PHE A 234 2.49 16.52 5.94
N GLN A 235 3.47 16.55 5.04
CA GLN A 235 3.26 16.87 3.64
C GLN A 235 4.18 16.05 2.75
N THR A 236 3.70 15.70 1.57
CA THR A 236 4.52 15.16 0.50
C THR A 236 5.30 16.29 -0.16
N VAL A 237 6.61 16.09 -0.36
CA VAL A 237 7.49 17.06 -1.04
C VAL A 237 8.10 16.53 -2.33
N SER A 238 8.00 15.22 -2.58
CA SER A 238 8.48 14.59 -3.81
C SER A 238 7.63 13.37 -4.15
N SER A 239 7.34 13.22 -5.45
CA SER A 239 6.68 12.08 -6.09
C SER A 239 7.45 11.58 -7.31
N THR A 240 8.43 12.34 -7.78
CA THR A 240 9.18 12.06 -9.00
C THR A 240 10.67 12.12 -8.73
N ARG A 241 11.45 11.50 -9.60
CA ARG A 241 12.90 11.52 -9.49
C ARG A 241 13.44 12.95 -9.60
N GLU A 242 12.83 13.75 -10.45
CA GLU A 242 13.20 15.14 -10.73
C GLU A 242 12.93 16.02 -9.51
N GLU A 243 11.75 15.90 -8.89
CA GLU A 243 11.43 16.57 -7.63
C GLU A 243 12.41 16.15 -6.52
N TYR A 244 12.69 14.85 -6.40
CA TYR A 244 13.61 14.33 -5.39
C TYR A 244 15.02 14.94 -5.52
N LEU A 245 15.55 15.02 -6.74
CA LEU A 245 16.83 15.70 -7.00
C LEU A 245 16.75 17.20 -6.75
N GLY A 246 15.63 17.84 -7.08
CA GLY A 246 15.37 19.24 -6.74
C GLY A 246 15.48 19.49 -5.24
N ILE A 247 14.88 18.62 -4.41
CA ILE A 247 14.98 18.71 -2.96
C ILE A 247 16.43 18.54 -2.47
N ILE A 248 17.21 17.60 -3.04
CA ILE A 248 18.63 17.46 -2.70
C ILE A 248 19.41 18.74 -3.04
N SER A 249 19.17 19.32 -4.21
CA SER A 249 19.79 20.58 -4.63
C SER A 249 19.46 21.73 -3.67
N ASP A 250 18.18 21.86 -3.29
CA ASP A 250 17.72 22.87 -2.34
C ASP A 250 18.34 22.70 -0.94
N LEU A 251 18.49 21.45 -0.48
CA LEU A 251 19.15 21.14 0.78
C LEU A 251 20.64 21.52 0.71
N LYS A 252 21.33 21.18 -0.38
CA LYS A 252 22.73 21.57 -0.61
C LYS A 252 22.92 23.08 -0.66
N ALA A 253 22.01 23.81 -1.30
CA ALA A 253 22.07 25.27 -1.34
C ALA A 253 21.94 25.91 0.06
N LYS A 254 21.23 25.24 0.98
CA LYS A 254 21.06 25.64 2.39
C LYS A 254 22.10 25.01 3.32
N ALA A 255 23.08 24.30 2.77
CA ALA A 255 24.07 23.60 3.57
C ALA A 255 24.95 24.59 4.36
N PRO A 256 25.36 24.22 5.58
CA PRO A 256 26.29 25.03 6.37
C PRO A 256 27.60 25.27 5.64
N ARG A 257 28.18 26.46 5.80
CA ARG A 257 29.46 26.82 5.17
C ARG A 257 30.59 25.88 5.62
N GLU A 258 31.60 25.73 4.79
CA GLU A 258 32.80 25.00 5.15
C GLU A 258 33.46 25.62 6.39
N LEU A 259 33.86 24.77 7.32
CA LEU A 259 34.47 25.20 8.57
C LEU A 259 35.89 25.69 8.32
N LYS A 260 36.28 26.75 9.03
CA LYS A 260 37.69 27.10 9.18
C LYS A 260 38.40 26.08 10.08
N LYS A 261 39.70 25.89 9.87
CA LYS A 261 40.54 24.92 10.60
C LYS A 261 40.36 25.10 12.12
N GLY A 262 39.87 24.07 12.81
CA GLY A 262 39.68 24.04 14.26
C GLY A 262 38.25 24.28 14.79
N GLN A 263 37.29 24.68 13.96
CA GLN A 263 35.90 24.81 14.40
C GLN A 263 35.14 23.46 14.36
N LYS A 264 34.27 23.23 15.35
CA LYS A 264 33.38 22.05 15.41
C LYS A 264 32.01 22.40 14.84
N ARG A 265 31.43 21.51 14.02
CA ARG A 265 30.03 21.64 13.55
C ARG A 265 29.07 21.41 14.70
N SER A 266 27.94 22.11 14.68
CA SER A 266 26.82 21.83 15.57
C SER A 266 26.13 20.51 15.20
N LYS A 267 25.41 19.91 16.15
CA LYS A 267 24.66 18.65 15.91
C LYS A 267 23.64 18.78 14.79
N LEU A 268 23.01 19.95 14.63
CA LEU A 268 22.04 20.21 13.57
C LEU A 268 22.70 20.28 12.19
N GLU A 269 23.88 20.87 12.09
CA GLU A 269 24.66 20.91 10.85
C GLU A 269 25.12 19.50 10.44
N ILE A 270 25.57 18.69 11.40
CA ILE A 270 25.92 17.29 11.17
C ILE A 270 24.71 16.50 10.67
N SER A 271 23.55 16.66 11.32
CA SER A 271 22.29 16.02 10.91
C SER A 271 21.88 16.41 9.49
N HIS A 272 21.99 17.69 9.15
CA HIS A 272 21.63 18.20 7.83
C HIS A 272 22.56 17.64 6.73
N LEU A 273 23.87 17.56 7.00
CA LEU A 273 24.83 16.96 6.06
C LEU A 273 24.62 15.43 5.93
N SER A 274 24.28 14.73 7.03
CA SER A 274 23.91 13.31 6.97
C SER A 274 22.68 13.10 6.10
N LEU A 275 21.63 13.91 6.31
CA LEU A 275 20.43 13.85 5.50
C LEU A 275 20.73 13.97 4.00
N ILE A 276 21.57 14.93 3.59
CA ILE A 276 21.96 15.07 2.17
C ILE A 276 22.63 13.79 1.68
N LYS A 277 23.63 13.29 2.41
CA LYS A 277 24.37 12.07 2.06
C LYS A 277 23.45 10.85 1.95
N ASP A 278 22.54 10.68 2.90
CA ASP A 278 21.62 9.55 2.97
C ASP A 278 20.58 9.63 1.83
N LEU A 279 20.14 10.84 1.46
CA LEU A 279 19.27 11.03 0.30
C LEU A 279 19.98 10.75 -1.03
N GLU A 280 21.24 11.17 -1.17
CA GLU A 280 22.06 10.89 -2.35
C GLU A 280 22.37 9.40 -2.53
N GLY A 281 22.68 8.71 -1.42
CA GLY A 281 22.97 7.27 -1.44
C GLY A 281 21.79 6.41 -1.93
N ARG A 282 20.58 6.96 -1.95
CA ARG A 282 19.36 6.26 -2.42
C ARG A 282 19.10 6.41 -3.92
N ILE A 283 19.81 7.29 -4.63
CA ILE A 283 19.50 7.61 -6.04
C ILE A 283 19.53 6.33 -6.91
N GLU A 284 20.53 5.46 -6.71
CA GLU A 284 20.64 4.20 -7.46
C GLU A 284 19.48 3.25 -7.20
N ALA A 285 19.06 3.12 -5.93
CA ALA A 285 17.91 2.29 -5.55
C ALA A 285 16.60 2.84 -6.13
N ILE A 286 16.43 4.17 -6.13
CA ILE A 286 15.29 4.86 -6.73
C ILE A 286 15.24 4.62 -8.25
N ASP A 287 16.39 4.65 -8.91
CA ASP A 287 16.47 4.44 -10.36
C ASP A 287 16.14 2.98 -10.71
N ALA A 288 16.67 2.03 -9.95
CA ALA A 288 16.34 0.62 -10.09
C ALA A 288 14.85 0.34 -9.87
N GLU A 289 14.27 0.92 -8.82
CA GLU A 289 12.85 0.74 -8.48
C GLU A 289 11.93 1.40 -9.51
N SER A 290 12.25 2.61 -9.94
CA SER A 290 11.51 3.31 -10.99
C SER A 290 11.51 2.52 -12.31
N ALA A 291 12.65 1.93 -12.66
CA ALA A 291 12.76 1.05 -13.83
C ALA A 291 11.93 -0.23 -13.67
N ARG A 292 11.94 -0.86 -12.48
CA ARG A 292 11.11 -2.03 -12.18
C ARG A 292 9.63 -1.72 -12.29
N VAL A 293 9.17 -0.65 -11.65
CA VAL A 293 7.76 -0.21 -11.69
C VAL A 293 7.34 0.12 -13.12
N SER A 294 8.18 0.80 -13.90
CA SER A 294 7.92 1.08 -15.33
C SER A 294 7.74 -0.21 -16.15
N LYS A 295 8.60 -1.22 -15.94
CA LYS A 295 8.47 -2.53 -16.62
C LYS A 295 7.17 -3.23 -16.27
N VAL A 296 6.79 -3.25 -14.99
CA VAL A 296 5.53 -3.87 -14.53
C VAL A 296 4.33 -3.15 -15.15
N ARG A 297 4.33 -1.81 -15.14
CA ARG A 297 3.26 -1.00 -15.76
C ARG A 297 3.10 -1.28 -17.25
N LYS A 298 4.20 -1.34 -18.01
CA LYS A 298 4.17 -1.69 -19.44
C LYS A 298 3.55 -3.07 -19.68
N LYS A 299 3.83 -4.06 -18.82
CA LYS A 299 3.22 -5.39 -18.92
C LYS A 299 1.72 -5.36 -18.64
N ILE A 300 1.28 -4.62 -17.63
CA ILE A 300 -0.15 -4.44 -17.31
C ILE A 300 -0.88 -3.78 -18.48
N GLU A 301 -0.28 -2.73 -19.07
CA GLU A 301 -0.81 -2.02 -20.22
C GLU A 301 -0.94 -2.93 -21.45
N GLN A 302 0.10 -3.69 -21.78
CA GLN A 302 0.08 -4.66 -22.89
C GLN A 302 -1.02 -5.71 -22.69
N LYS A 303 -1.15 -6.27 -21.48
CA LYS A 303 -2.19 -7.25 -21.14
C LYS A 303 -3.59 -6.67 -21.35
N ARG A 304 -3.82 -5.42 -20.95
CA ARG A 304 -5.11 -4.73 -21.15
C ARG A 304 -5.41 -4.44 -22.60
N GLN A 305 -4.42 -3.98 -23.36
CA GLN A 305 -4.58 -3.76 -24.79
C GLN A 305 -4.94 -5.06 -25.53
N LEU A 306 -4.32 -6.19 -25.17
CA LEU A 306 -4.66 -7.49 -25.72
C LEU A 306 -6.08 -7.93 -25.34
N LEU A 307 -6.50 -7.73 -24.09
CA LEU A 307 -7.88 -8.03 -23.65
C LEU A 307 -8.91 -7.18 -24.39
N ALA A 308 -8.66 -5.87 -24.51
CA ALA A 308 -9.54 -4.98 -25.27
C ALA A 308 -9.61 -5.37 -26.75
N GLN A 309 -8.48 -5.73 -27.37
CA GLN A 309 -8.47 -6.26 -28.75
C GLN A 309 -9.24 -7.58 -28.86
N ALA A 310 -9.14 -8.48 -27.88
CA ALA A 310 -9.88 -9.73 -27.86
C ALA A 310 -11.39 -9.50 -27.72
N GLU A 311 -11.82 -8.54 -26.89
CA GLU A 311 -13.22 -8.16 -26.74
C GLU A 311 -13.80 -7.55 -28.04
N ILE A 312 -13.02 -6.69 -28.72
CA ILE A 312 -13.39 -6.15 -30.05
C ILE A 312 -13.49 -7.28 -31.09
N ARG A 313 -12.59 -8.27 -31.04
CA ARG A 313 -12.64 -9.42 -31.96
C ARG A 313 -13.89 -10.27 -31.70
N GLN A 314 -14.21 -10.58 -30.43
CA GLN A 314 -15.39 -11.37 -30.06
C GLN A 314 -16.71 -10.68 -30.41
N THR A 315 -16.81 -9.36 -30.22
CA THR A 315 -17.99 -8.58 -30.62
C THR A 315 -18.16 -8.51 -32.14
N ARG A 316 -17.08 -8.53 -32.92
CA ARG A 316 -17.13 -8.63 -34.40
C ARG A 316 -17.51 -10.03 -34.91
N THR A 317 -17.01 -11.12 -34.30
CA THR A 317 -17.38 -12.48 -34.73
C THR A 317 -18.82 -12.87 -34.38
N ARG A 318 -19.42 -12.26 -33.35
CA ARG A 318 -20.83 -12.52 -33.00
C ARG A 318 -21.84 -11.97 -34.02
N ARG A 319 -21.43 -11.04 -34.89
CA ARG A 319 -22.29 -10.43 -35.93
C ARG A 319 -22.29 -11.19 -37.27
N ARG A 320 -21.57 -12.32 -37.41
CA ARG A 320 -21.36 -12.98 -38.70
C ARG A 320 -21.59 -14.50 -38.68
N THR A 321 -22.69 -14.94 -38.07
CA THR A 321 -23.23 -16.29 -38.27
C THR A 321 -24.62 -16.23 -38.87
N GLN A 322 -24.72 -15.79 -40.13
CA GLN A 322 -25.79 -16.23 -41.02
C GLN A 322 -25.09 -17.07 -42.09
N LYS A 323 -25.36 -18.39 -42.08
CA LYS A 323 -24.80 -19.32 -43.07
C LYS A 323 -25.23 -18.86 -44.47
N PRO A 324 -24.34 -18.81 -45.47
CA PRO A 324 -24.75 -18.70 -46.86
C PRO A 324 -25.50 -19.98 -47.23
N ASP A 325 -26.74 -19.83 -47.67
CA ASP A 325 -27.56 -20.93 -48.18
C ASP A 325 -27.15 -21.17 -49.63
N TYR A 326 -26.47 -22.28 -49.89
CA TYR A 326 -26.08 -22.67 -51.24
C TYR A 326 -27.20 -23.51 -51.86
N VAL A 327 -28.06 -22.86 -52.65
CA VAL A 327 -29.03 -23.54 -53.51
C VAL A 327 -28.33 -23.85 -54.85
N TYR A 328 -28.10 -25.13 -55.13
CA TYR A 328 -27.74 -25.60 -56.46
C TYR A 328 -29.02 -25.70 -57.30
N ASN A 329 -29.27 -24.71 -58.16
CA ASN A 329 -30.21 -24.87 -59.26
C ASN A 329 -29.55 -25.74 -60.31
N ASN A 330 -30.00 -26.99 -60.42
CA ASN A 330 -29.67 -27.88 -61.51
C ASN A 330 -30.90 -27.96 -62.41
N ASP A 331 -30.91 -27.16 -63.47
CA ASP A 331 -31.82 -27.35 -64.61
C ASP A 331 -31.21 -26.71 -65.86
N MET A 332 -31.42 -27.41 -66.98
CA MET A 332 -31.08 -27.11 -68.38
C MET A 332 -29.66 -27.55 -68.81
N ASP A 333 -29.51 -28.82 -69.19
CA ASP A 333 -29.77 -29.39 -70.54
C ASP A 333 -28.66 -29.07 -71.55
N SER A 334 -28.05 -30.13 -72.07
CA SER A 334 -27.84 -30.32 -73.52
C SER A 334 -27.41 -31.76 -73.79
N GLU A 335 -28.29 -32.43 -74.54
CA GLU A 335 -28.21 -33.77 -75.10
C GLU A 335 -27.02 -34.01 -76.06
N ALA A 336 -26.91 -35.28 -76.46
CA ALA A 336 -26.16 -35.89 -77.57
C ALA A 336 -24.75 -36.36 -77.16
N SER A 337 -24.33 -37.60 -77.38
CA SER A 337 -24.70 -38.57 -78.42
C SER A 337 -24.16 -39.96 -78.08
N THR A 338 -25.03 -40.97 -78.23
CA THR A 338 -24.85 -42.22 -79.00
C THR A 338 -23.63 -43.15 -78.78
N ILE A 339 -23.95 -44.45 -78.81
CA ILE A 339 -23.20 -45.64 -79.30
C ILE A 339 -22.80 -46.68 -78.24
N ASP A 340 -23.73 -47.63 -78.03
CA ASP A 340 -23.63 -49.04 -78.44
C ASP A 340 -22.91 -50.10 -77.59
N SER A 341 -23.62 -51.23 -77.51
CA SER A 341 -23.18 -52.63 -77.48
C SER A 341 -22.53 -53.25 -76.25
N SER A 342 -23.39 -54.00 -75.56
CA SER A 342 -23.30 -55.47 -75.46
C SER A 342 -22.52 -56.12 -74.30
N LEU A 343 -23.05 -57.30 -73.94
CA LEU A 343 -22.53 -58.43 -73.15
C LEU A 343 -22.93 -58.44 -71.65
N VAL A 344 -24.00 -59.17 -71.26
CA VAL A 344 -24.12 -60.66 -71.13
C VAL A 344 -23.22 -61.12 -69.97
N LEU A 345 -23.79 -61.21 -68.76
CA LEU A 345 -24.42 -62.39 -68.13
C LEU A 345 -23.43 -63.26 -67.35
N GLY A 346 -23.89 -63.62 -66.15
CA GLY A 346 -23.33 -64.56 -65.21
C GLY A 346 -24.12 -64.47 -63.93
#